data_AF-A0A0F9DJF7-F1
#
_entry.id   AF-A0A0F9DJF7-F1
#
_cell.length_a   1.000
_cell.length_b   1.000
_cell.length_c   1.000
_cell.angle_alpha   90.00
_cell.angle_beta   90.00
_cell.angle_gamma   90.00
#
_symmetry.space_group_name_H-M   'P 1'
#
loop_
_entity.id
_entity.type
_entity.pdbx_description
1 polymer ?
#
loop_
_entity_poly.entity_id
_entity_poly.type
_entity_poly.pdbx_seq_one_letter_code
_entity_poly.pdbx_strand_id
1 'polypeptide(L)' 'MPKQGVKMYIWNNPYHVDYGSSLLVVLAHNLRQAKSEAKRGQGYIYGEYERPTPDVKLGKPTRVLNLPCAEWHRWEE' A
#
# COMPACT_ATOMS: atom_id res chain seq x y z
N MET A 1 -3.88 -15.70 23.46
CA MET A 1 -4.25 -15.30 22.07
C MET A 1 -3.00 -15.41 21.21
N PRO A 2 -3.03 -16.10 20.05
CA PRO A 2 -1.86 -16.16 19.18
C PRO A 2 -1.48 -14.74 18.74
N LYS A 3 -0.21 -14.36 18.90
CA LYS A 3 0.30 -13.08 18.41
C LYS A 3 0.11 -13.07 16.89
N GLN A 4 -0.77 -12.20 16.38
CA GLN A 4 -0.91 -12.01 14.94
C GLN A 4 0.40 -11.45 14.41
N GLY A 5 1.11 -12.24 13.61
CA GLY A 5 2.34 -11.83 12.94
C GLY A 5 2.10 -10.65 11.99
N VAL A 6 3.16 -9.89 11.70
CA VAL A 6 3.10 -8.80 10.72
C VAL A 6 2.74 -9.38 9.35
N LYS A 7 1.86 -8.68 8.63
CA LYS A 7 1.42 -9.01 7.28
C LYS A 7 1.70 -7.85 6.35
N MET A 8 1.85 -8.15 5.07
CA MET A 8 1.92 -7.16 4.01
C MET A 8 0.53 -6.98 3.39
N TYR A 9 0.03 -5.75 3.37
CA TYR A 9 -1.24 -5.38 2.76
C TYR A 9 -0.95 -4.58 1.49
N ILE A 10 -1.50 -5.02 0.37
CA ILE A 10 -1.27 -4.43 -0.95
C ILE A 10 -2.59 -3.91 -1.50
N TRP A 11 -2.60 -2.66 -1.94
CA TRP A 11 -3.67 -2.10 -2.76
C TRP A 11 -3.10 -1.70 -4.12
N ASN A 12 -3.74 -2.20 -5.18
CA ASN A 12 -3.47 -1.78 -6.55
C ASN A 12 -4.44 -0.66 -6.92
N ASN A 13 -3.90 0.40 -7.54
CA ASN A 13 -4.60 1.62 -7.90
C ASN A 13 -5.45 2.25 -6.78
N PRO A 14 -4.96 2.35 -5.53
CA PRO A 14 -5.72 3.00 -4.46
C PRO A 14 -5.86 4.50 -4.70
N TYR A 15 -4.92 5.12 -5.40
CA TYR A 15 -4.88 6.55 -5.70
C TYR A 15 -5.10 6.79 -7.19
N HIS A 16 -5.82 7.86 -7.53
CA HIS A 16 -5.87 8.34 -8.89
C HIS A 16 -4.51 8.91 -9.29
N VAL A 17 -4.03 8.49 -10.47
CA VAL A 17 -2.84 9.02 -11.12
C VAL A 17 -3.21 9.31 -12.57
N ASP A 18 -2.70 10.41 -13.12
CA ASP A 18 -3.02 10.83 -14.49
C ASP A 18 -2.46 9.86 -15.53
N TYR A 19 -1.35 9.19 -15.22
CA TYR A 19 -0.67 8.23 -16.09
C TYR A 19 -0.22 7.00 -15.31
N GLY A 20 -0.48 5.81 -15.86
CA GLY A 20 -0.03 4.53 -15.32
C GLY A 20 -0.90 3.99 -14.18
N SER A 21 -0.26 3.56 -13.10
CA SER A 21 -0.88 2.88 -11.97
C SER A 21 -0.28 3.32 -10.63
N SER A 22 -1.04 3.23 -9.55
CA SER A 22 -0.52 3.45 -8.18
C SER A 22 -0.46 2.14 -7.41
N LEU A 23 0.53 2.00 -6.53
CA LEU A 23 0.69 0.84 -5.66
C LEU A 23 0.91 1.32 -4.22
N LEU A 24 0.16 0.75 -3.28
CA LEU A 24 0.36 0.98 -1.85
C LEU A 24 0.68 -0.35 -1.17
N VAL A 25 1.82 -0.37 -0.47
CA VAL A 25 2.28 -1.53 0.31
C VAL A 25 2.44 -1.10 1.76
N VAL A 26 1.79 -1.80 2.69
CA VAL A 26 1.85 -1.50 4.12
C VAL A 26 2.14 -2.75 4.94
N LEU A 27 3.10 -2.68 5.84
CA LEU A 27 3.40 -3.74 6.81
C LEU A 27 2.68 -3.44 8.13
N ALA A 28 1.80 -4.33 8.58
CA ALA A 28 1.04 -4.13 9.81
C ALA A 28 0.57 -5.45 10.43
N HIS A 29 0.16 -5.43 11.71
CA HIS A 29 -0.38 -6.62 12.38
C HIS A 29 -1.83 -6.92 11.97
N ASN A 30 -2.59 -5.90 11.57
CA ASN A 30 -3.98 -6.03 11.17
C ASN A 30 -4.38 -4.94 10.16
N LEU A 31 -5.52 -5.12 9.50
CA LEU A 31 -6.02 -4.20 8.48
C LEU A 31 -6.29 -2.79 9.02
N ARG A 32 -6.75 -2.66 10.28
CA ARG A 32 -7.03 -1.35 10.89
C ARG A 32 -5.75 -0.54 11.01
N GLN A 33 -4.67 -1.16 11.51
CA GLN A 33 -3.36 -0.54 11.58
C GLN A 33 -2.83 -0.22 10.17
N ALA A 34 -2.94 -1.13 9.22
CA ALA A 34 -2.49 -0.90 7.84
C ALA A 34 -3.14 0.35 7.22
N LYS A 35 -4.46 0.52 7.38
CA LYS A 35 -5.19 1.70 6.91
C LYS A 35 -4.80 2.98 7.65
N SER A 36 -4.39 2.88 8.91
CA SER A 36 -3.91 4.03 9.69
C SER A 36 -2.54 4.49 9.19
N GLU A 37 -1.62 3.57 8.94
CA GLU A 37 -0.27 3.91 8.46
C GLU A 37 -0.29 4.40 7.02
N ALA A 38 -1.17 3.86 6.18
CA ALA A 38 -1.34 4.31 4.79
C ALA A 38 -1.66 5.81 4.66
N LYS A 39 -2.27 6.42 5.68
CA LYS A 39 -2.60 7.86 5.69
C LYS A 39 -1.41 8.76 5.99
N ARG A 40 -0.29 8.19 6.47
CA ARG A 40 0.86 8.93 7.00
C ARG A 40 2.06 8.96 6.04
N GLY A 41 2.00 8.26 4.91
CA GLY A 41 3.09 8.29 3.93
C GLY A 41 3.30 9.69 3.35
N GLN A 42 4.46 9.94 2.75
CA GLN A 42 4.64 11.03 1.78
C GLN A 42 4.41 10.45 0.38
N GLY A 43 3.66 11.18 -0.44
CA GLY A 43 3.54 10.87 -1.87
C GLY A 43 4.72 11.48 -2.62
N TYR A 44 5.42 10.66 -3.40
CA TYR A 44 6.47 11.12 -4.32
C TYR A 44 5.94 11.01 -5.74
N ILE A 45 5.96 12.11 -6.50
CA ILE A 45 5.62 12.14 -7.93
C ILE A 45 6.91 12.44 -8.70
N TYR A 46 7.11 11.78 -9.84
CA TYR A 46 8.25 12.09 -10.71
C TYR A 46 8.22 13.57 -11.13
N GLY A 47 9.25 14.33 -10.75
CA GLY A 47 9.35 15.77 -11.03
C GLY A 47 8.77 16.71 -9.95
N GLU A 48 8.11 16.17 -8.91
CA GLU A 48 7.64 16.95 -7.76
C GLU A 48 8.06 16.29 -6.46
N TYR A 49 8.90 16.98 -5.68
CA TYR A 49 9.58 16.41 -4.53
C TYR A 49 8.67 16.10 -3.33
N GLU A 50 7.55 16.82 -3.16
CA GLU A 50 6.65 16.61 -2.03
C GLU A 50 5.19 16.93 -2.39
N ARG A 51 4.31 15.94 -2.30
CA ARG A 51 2.86 16.17 -2.20
C ARG A 51 2.29 15.53 -0.94
N PRO A 52 1.31 16.17 -0.29
CA PRO A 52 0.56 15.51 0.78
C PRO A 52 -0.09 14.24 0.22
N THR A 53 -0.04 13.17 1.01
CA THR A 53 -0.68 11.92 0.61
C THR A 53 -2.17 12.13 0.36
N PRO A 54 -2.70 11.75 -0.81
CA PRO A 54 -4.10 11.97 -1.13
C PRO A 54 -4.99 11.28 -0.10
N ASP A 55 -6.01 11.99 0.37
CA ASP A 55 -6.99 11.47 1.32
C ASP A 55 -7.92 10.48 0.60
N VAL A 56 -7.50 9.22 0.58
CA VAL A 56 -8.22 8.14 -0.10
C VAL A 56 -8.90 7.22 0.91
N LYS A 57 -10.20 6.96 0.67
CA LYS A 57 -10.94 5.94 1.42
C LYS A 57 -10.51 4.56 0.94
N LEU A 58 -9.48 4.00 1.59
CA LEU A 58 -8.99 2.67 1.29
C LEU A 58 -10.08 1.62 1.53
N GLY A 59 -10.45 0.92 0.46
CA GLY A 59 -11.35 -0.24 0.47
C GLY A 59 -10.72 -1.49 1.09
N LYS A 60 -11.09 -2.66 0.58
CA LYS A 60 -10.39 -3.91 0.93
C LYS A 60 -9.03 -3.93 0.21
N PRO A 61 -7.96 -4.46 0.84
CA PRO A 61 -6.71 -4.72 0.14
C PRO A 61 -6.95 -5.62 -1.06
N THR A 62 -6.23 -5.36 -2.15
CA THR A 62 -6.18 -6.28 -3.29
C THR A 62 -5.58 -7.62 -2.84
N ARG A 63 -4.55 -7.58 -1.99
CA ARG A 63 -3.88 -8.78 -1.46
C ARG A 63 -3.42 -8.58 -0.02
N VAL A 64 -3.31 -9.69 0.70
CA VAL A 64 -2.73 -9.75 2.05
C VAL A 64 -1.79 -10.95 2.11
N LEU A 65 -0.52 -10.71 2.41
CA LEU A 65 0.52 -11.73 2.48
C LEU A 65 1.01 -11.91 3.91
N ASN A 66 1.27 -13.14 4.32
CA ASN A 66 1.95 -13.43 5.59
C ASN A 66 3.46 -13.22 5.41
N LEU A 67 4.13 -12.62 6.40
CA LEU A 67 5.58 -12.45 6.39
C LEU A 67 6.30 -13.59 7.13
N PRO A 68 7.56 -13.91 6.76
CA PRO A 68 8.31 -13.36 5.62
C PRO A 68 7.74 -13.85 4.28
N CYS A 69 7.78 -13.01 3.25
CA CYS A 69 7.41 -13.38 1.89
C CYS A 69 8.35 -12.74 0.87
N ALA A 70 8.52 -13.39 -0.28
CA ALA A 70 9.15 -12.84 -1.47
C ALA A 70 8.29 -13.19 -2.67
N GLU A 71 7.94 -12.19 -3.49
CA GLU A 71 7.18 -12.37 -4.71
C GLU A 71 7.85 -11.57 -5.83
N TRP A 72 7.82 -12.14 -7.03
CA TRP A 72 8.32 -11.49 -8.24
C TRP A 72 7.13 -11.16 -9.12
N HIS A 73 7.06 -9.91 -9.56
CA HIS A 73 6.05 -9.45 -10.50
C HIS A 73 6.74 -9.10 -11.81
N ARG A 74 6.31 -9.75 -12.90
CA ARG A 74 6.72 -9.35 -14.24
C ARG A 74 5.81 -8.21 -14.66
N TRP A 75 6.36 -7.02 -14.82
CA TRP A 75 5.66 -5.91 -15.44
C TRP A 75 5.83 -6.07 -16.95
N GLU A 76 4.72 -6.28 -17.67
CA GLU A 76 4.69 -6.21 -19.14
C GLU A 76 3.98 -4.90 -19.50
N GLU A 77 4.58 -4.14 -20.41
CA GLU A 77 4.06 -2.85 -20.93
C GLU A 77 3.02 -3.07 -22.04
#